data_AF-A0A535FWY1-F1
#
_entry.id   AF-A0A535FWY1-F1
#
_cell.length_a   1.000
_cell.length_b   1.000
_cell.length_c   1.000
_cell.angle_alpha   90.00
_cell.angle_beta   90.00
_cell.angle_gamma   90.00
#
_symmetry.space_group_name_H-M   'P 1'
#
loop_
_entity.id
_entity.type
_entity.pdbx_description
1 polymer ?
#
loop_
_entity_poly.entity_id
_entity_poly.type
_entity_poly.pdbx_seq_one_letter_code
_entity_poly.pdbx_strand_id
1 'polypeptide(L)'
;MMPKQYKVNACLTFVLAVLFYLFWQINKHQPALSQVNAFAEDPYDAVGSFGTQLAVFTALLSVVRAFRPYQPNKVLDSQKVHLVRAEYITCLSVAVTLAADIVAMIRYPSVWMGFPAGQILAALVVGMALLTALIGWLIHYATRESRLPSAHHRWTRAIGISLVGVLILALYPENVPQSVPGELLTVVVGATLFIASVWAWGMAISPSLETHGEDFIDDLVSMYRWLKAHTGHFSVLLTPFEKTLGSSFLRPLVNWLNPRRHTWNGILLFGIFIGVLLALAEAIGEGGLGPHQIGRFAVLATVFAVLEGSGVVLGYAFLAKPLGLFRHDSDDKISRNVLFRRDEQ
;
A
#
# COMPACT_ATOMS: atom_id res chain seq x y z
N MET A 1 -12.58 -23.02 -4.00
CA MET A 1 -13.01 -21.78 -3.31
C MET A 1 -12.00 -21.44 -2.23
N MET A 2 -11.72 -20.16 -2.00
CA MET A 2 -10.87 -19.70 -0.88
C MET A 2 -11.53 -20.07 0.47
N PRO A 3 -10.79 -20.63 1.44
CA PRO A 3 -11.35 -20.96 2.76
C PRO A 3 -12.00 -19.76 3.43
N LYS A 4 -13.09 -20.00 4.17
CA LYS A 4 -13.92 -18.95 4.79
C LYS A 4 -13.10 -18.00 5.68
N GLN A 5 -12.13 -18.53 6.42
CA GLN A 5 -11.30 -17.76 7.33
C GLN A 5 -10.49 -16.66 6.63
N TYR A 6 -9.90 -16.94 5.47
CA TYR A 6 -9.18 -15.93 4.68
C TYR A 6 -10.11 -14.80 4.18
N LYS A 7 -11.38 -15.11 3.88
CA LYS A 7 -12.35 -14.07 3.49
C LYS A 7 -12.70 -13.16 4.67
N VAL A 8 -12.87 -13.75 5.86
CA VAL A 8 -13.11 -12.98 7.08
C VAL A 8 -11.92 -12.08 7.39
N ASN A 9 -10.69 -12.60 7.32
CA ASN A 9 -9.47 -11.82 7.52
C ASN A 9 -9.33 -10.68 6.50
N ALA A 10 -9.61 -10.92 5.22
CA ALA A 10 -9.60 -9.87 4.20
C ALA A 10 -10.63 -8.76 4.49
N CYS A 11 -11.83 -9.11 4.94
CA CYS A 11 -12.82 -8.12 5.38
C CYS A 11 -12.36 -7.35 6.63
N LEU A 12 -11.77 -8.03 7.63
CA LEU A 12 -11.26 -7.39 8.84
C LEU A 12 -10.11 -6.42 8.54
N THR A 13 -9.18 -6.80 7.66
CA THR A 13 -8.09 -5.93 7.22
C THR A 13 -8.59 -4.73 6.42
N PHE A 14 -9.64 -4.91 5.61
CA PHE A 14 -10.30 -3.80 4.93
C PHE A 14 -10.97 -2.85 5.91
N VAL A 15 -11.71 -3.35 6.90
CA VAL A 15 -12.29 -2.52 7.97
C VAL A 15 -11.20 -1.78 8.74
N LEU A 16 -10.09 -2.44 9.08
CA LEU A 16 -8.94 -1.80 9.72
C LEU A 16 -8.39 -0.64 8.87
N ALA A 17 -8.18 -0.85 7.57
CA ALA A 17 -7.67 0.19 6.69
C ALA A 17 -8.62 1.40 6.59
N VAL A 18 -9.94 1.15 6.53
CA VAL A 18 -10.96 2.22 6.55
C VAL A 18 -10.96 2.98 7.87
N LEU A 19 -10.94 2.27 9.01
CA LEU A 19 -10.90 2.91 10.32
C LEU A 19 -9.60 3.70 10.52
N PHE A 20 -8.48 3.20 10.02
CA PHE A 20 -7.20 3.90 10.04
C PHE A 20 -7.21 5.16 9.17
N TYR A 21 -7.78 5.09 7.95
CA TYR A 21 -8.00 6.26 7.12
C TYR A 21 -8.86 7.31 7.83
N LEU A 22 -9.96 6.90 8.47
CA LEU A 22 -10.83 7.82 9.22
C LEU A 22 -10.11 8.44 10.42
N PHE A 23 -9.35 7.64 11.18
CA PHE A 23 -8.50 8.13 12.26
C PHE A 23 -7.54 9.22 11.76
N TRP A 24 -6.85 8.97 10.65
CA TRP A 24 -5.92 9.92 10.03
C TRP A 24 -6.63 11.23 9.64
N GLN A 25 -7.77 11.13 8.95
CA GLN A 25 -8.57 12.29 8.52
C GLN A 25 -9.11 13.10 9.71
N ILE A 26 -9.62 12.42 10.74
CA ILE A 26 -10.17 13.07 11.93
C ILE A 26 -9.08 13.85 12.66
N ASN A 27 -7.89 13.27 12.84
CA ASN A 27 -6.78 13.93 13.53
C ASN A 27 -6.27 15.17 12.77
N LYS A 28 -6.37 15.17 11.43
CA LYS A 28 -5.96 16.30 10.59
C LYS A 28 -6.98 17.43 10.54
N HIS A 29 -8.27 17.09 10.46
CA HIS A 29 -9.29 18.08 10.11
C HIS A 29 -10.19 18.49 11.29
N GLN A 30 -10.23 17.72 12.38
CA GLN A 30 -10.99 18.12 13.57
C GLN A 30 -10.23 19.22 14.33
N PRO A 31 -10.80 20.43 14.50
CA PRO A 31 -10.06 21.58 15.05
C PRO A 31 -9.43 21.36 16.43
N ALA A 32 -10.08 20.57 17.29
CA ALA A 32 -9.57 20.27 18.62
C ALA A 32 -8.36 19.33 18.60
N LEU A 33 -8.31 18.39 17.64
CA LEU A 33 -7.23 17.40 17.53
C LEU A 33 -6.07 17.93 16.69
N SER A 34 -6.36 18.66 15.61
CA SER A 34 -5.34 19.18 14.71
C SER A 34 -4.37 20.13 15.40
N GLN A 35 -4.85 20.93 16.36
CA GLN A 35 -4.02 21.85 17.15
C GLN A 35 -3.03 21.15 18.10
N VAL A 36 -3.30 19.91 18.47
CA VAL A 36 -2.46 19.10 19.38
C VAL A 36 -1.82 17.91 18.66
N ASN A 37 -1.92 17.85 17.34
CA ASN A 37 -1.44 16.73 16.55
C ASN A 37 0.07 16.87 16.26
N ALA A 38 0.90 16.24 17.10
CA ALA A 38 2.35 16.26 16.98
C ALA A 38 2.90 15.60 15.70
N PHE A 39 2.10 14.78 15.01
CA PHE A 39 2.48 14.09 13.77
C PHE A 39 1.81 14.67 12.53
N ALA A 40 1.22 15.87 12.62
CA ALA A 40 0.75 16.63 11.46
C ALA A 40 1.88 17.27 10.65
N GLU A 41 3.09 17.30 11.20
CA GLU A 41 4.28 17.86 10.56
C GLU A 41 5.12 16.76 9.89
N ASP A 42 5.75 17.11 8.78
CA ASP A 42 6.72 16.24 8.11
C ASP A 42 7.98 16.03 8.97
N PRO A 43 8.60 14.84 8.98
CA PRO A 43 8.39 13.68 8.09
C PRO A 43 7.26 12.72 8.52
N TYR A 44 6.63 12.95 9.68
CA TYR A 44 5.61 12.05 10.22
C TYR A 44 4.34 12.09 9.36
N ASP A 45 3.98 13.27 8.87
CA ASP A 45 2.83 13.44 7.99
C ASP A 45 2.97 12.64 6.69
N ALA A 46 4.12 12.72 6.04
CA ALA A 46 4.45 11.87 4.90
C ALA A 46 4.37 10.37 5.24
N VAL A 47 4.92 9.93 6.38
CA VAL A 47 4.84 8.52 6.81
C VAL A 47 3.38 8.07 6.87
N GLY A 48 2.48 8.85 7.47
CA GLY A 48 1.08 8.44 7.59
C GLY A 48 0.23 8.65 6.34
N SER A 49 0.59 9.59 5.46
CA SER A 49 0.01 9.68 4.12
C SER A 49 0.27 8.40 3.32
N PHE A 50 1.55 8.03 3.14
CA PHE A 50 1.92 6.79 2.43
C PHE A 50 1.45 5.54 3.18
N GLY A 51 1.44 5.59 4.52
CA GLY A 51 0.87 4.57 5.41
C GLY A 51 -0.58 4.25 5.09
N THR A 52 -1.40 5.29 5.01
CA THR A 52 -2.83 5.18 4.74
C THR A 52 -3.09 4.70 3.32
N GLN A 53 -2.40 5.27 2.33
CA GLN A 53 -2.51 4.86 0.93
C GLN A 53 -2.16 3.38 0.74
N LEU A 54 -1.02 2.94 1.29
CA LEU A 54 -0.57 1.55 1.17
C LEU A 54 -1.51 0.60 1.91
N ALA A 55 -1.97 0.95 3.12
CA ALA A 55 -2.89 0.12 3.89
C ALA A 55 -4.20 -0.14 3.13
N VAL A 56 -4.80 0.91 2.55
CA VAL A 56 -6.02 0.81 1.74
C VAL A 56 -5.77 -0.02 0.48
N PHE A 57 -4.67 0.25 -0.24
CA PHE A 57 -4.32 -0.50 -1.44
C PHE A 57 -4.17 -2.01 -1.16
N THR A 58 -3.39 -2.39 -0.14
CA THR A 58 -3.17 -3.81 0.15
C THR A 58 -4.39 -4.49 0.76
N ALA A 59 -5.28 -3.75 1.45
CA ALA A 59 -6.53 -4.29 1.93
C ALA A 59 -7.53 -4.54 0.79
N LEU A 60 -7.60 -3.63 -0.19
CA LEU A 60 -8.38 -3.88 -1.41
C LEU A 60 -7.84 -5.07 -2.19
N LEU A 61 -6.51 -5.18 -2.29
CA LEU A 61 -5.85 -6.32 -2.93
C LEU A 61 -6.16 -7.64 -2.20
N SER A 62 -6.19 -7.65 -0.87
CA SER A 62 -6.56 -8.84 -0.09
C SER A 62 -8.01 -9.25 -0.33
N VAL A 63 -8.95 -8.28 -0.40
CA VAL A 63 -10.36 -8.52 -0.72
C VAL A 63 -10.52 -9.08 -2.14
N VAL A 64 -9.89 -8.45 -3.14
CA VAL A 64 -9.89 -8.94 -4.53
C VAL A 64 -9.46 -10.41 -4.58
N ARG A 65 -8.37 -10.76 -3.90
CA ARG A 65 -7.84 -12.14 -3.85
C ARG A 65 -8.72 -13.08 -3.06
N ALA A 66 -9.32 -12.64 -1.96
CA ALA A 66 -10.16 -13.49 -1.12
C ALA A 66 -11.47 -13.88 -1.83
N PHE A 67 -12.03 -12.95 -2.60
CA PHE A 67 -13.32 -13.11 -3.28
C PHE A 67 -13.19 -13.49 -4.76
N ARG A 68 -11.96 -13.60 -5.27
CA ARG A 68 -11.70 -14.13 -6.60
C ARG A 68 -12.39 -15.50 -6.81
N PRO A 69 -13.02 -15.73 -7.97
CA PRO A 69 -13.69 -17.00 -8.26
C PRO A 69 -12.67 -18.06 -8.66
N TYR A 70 -12.21 -18.82 -7.67
CA TYR A 70 -11.32 -19.96 -7.88
C TYR A 70 -12.06 -21.19 -8.39
N GLN A 71 -11.42 -21.95 -9.26
CA GLN A 71 -11.91 -23.28 -9.63
C GLN A 71 -12.05 -24.18 -8.37
N PRO A 72 -13.10 -25.03 -8.30
CA PRO A 72 -13.27 -25.96 -7.19
C PRO A 72 -12.00 -26.82 -6.99
N ASN A 73 -11.56 -26.95 -5.74
CA ASN A 73 -10.40 -27.77 -5.33
C ASN A 73 -9.05 -27.45 -5.99
N LYS A 74 -8.88 -26.26 -6.58
CA LYS A 74 -7.63 -25.85 -7.26
C LYS A 74 -7.02 -24.55 -6.72
N VAL A 75 -7.31 -24.17 -5.47
CA VAL A 75 -6.66 -23.00 -4.87
C VAL A 75 -5.21 -23.36 -4.56
N LEU A 76 -4.29 -22.76 -5.30
CA LEU A 76 -2.85 -22.97 -5.13
C LEU A 76 -2.40 -22.33 -3.81
N ASP A 77 -1.43 -22.94 -3.12
CA ASP A 77 -0.88 -22.37 -1.89
C ASP A 77 -0.20 -21.01 -2.13
N SER A 78 0.30 -20.79 -3.33
CA SER A 78 0.80 -19.48 -3.79
C SER A 78 -0.23 -18.37 -3.68
N GLN A 79 -1.46 -18.62 -4.08
CA GLN A 79 -2.56 -17.65 -4.02
C GLN A 79 -2.90 -17.31 -2.56
N LYS A 80 -2.92 -18.31 -1.67
CA LYS A 80 -3.12 -18.12 -0.23
C LYS A 80 -2.00 -17.26 0.36
N VAL A 81 -0.75 -17.54 0.00
CA VAL A 81 0.42 -16.77 0.45
C VAL A 81 0.32 -15.30 0.01
N HIS A 82 -0.02 -15.02 -1.25
CA HIS A 82 -0.15 -13.64 -1.73
C HIS A 82 -1.31 -12.87 -1.09
N LEU A 83 -2.42 -13.55 -0.78
CA LEU A 83 -3.52 -12.97 -0.01
C LEU A 83 -3.04 -12.59 1.40
N VAL A 84 -2.44 -13.53 2.12
CA VAL A 84 -1.94 -13.33 3.50
C VAL A 84 -0.86 -12.26 3.56
N ARG A 85 0.01 -12.16 2.55
CA ARG A 85 1.00 -11.09 2.44
C ARG A 85 0.36 -9.72 2.35
N ALA A 86 -0.70 -9.58 1.55
CA ALA A 86 -1.43 -8.33 1.45
C ALA A 86 -2.07 -7.95 2.79
N GLU A 87 -2.66 -8.92 3.50
CA GLU A 87 -3.21 -8.72 4.86
C GLU A 87 -2.13 -8.26 5.87
N TYR A 88 -0.97 -8.92 5.90
CA TYR A 88 0.14 -8.51 6.77
C TYR A 88 0.66 -7.12 6.41
N ILE A 89 0.82 -6.81 5.13
CA ILE A 89 1.33 -5.49 4.70
C ILE A 89 0.33 -4.39 5.07
N THR A 90 -0.98 -4.64 5.04
CA THR A 90 -1.98 -3.70 5.60
C THR A 90 -1.71 -3.45 7.08
N CYS A 91 -1.65 -4.50 7.91
CA CYS A 91 -1.40 -4.34 9.35
C CYS A 91 -0.05 -3.66 9.64
N LEU A 92 1.00 -3.99 8.88
CA LEU A 92 2.32 -3.38 9.03
C LEU A 92 2.34 -1.92 8.61
N SER A 93 1.59 -1.53 7.58
CA SER A 93 1.46 -0.14 7.15
C SER A 93 0.87 0.72 8.27
N VAL A 94 -0.18 0.21 8.92
CA VAL A 94 -0.78 0.86 10.09
C VAL A 94 0.19 0.88 11.27
N ALA A 95 0.81 -0.25 11.60
CA ALA A 95 1.70 -0.36 12.76
C ALA A 95 2.96 0.54 12.65
N VAL A 96 3.58 0.60 11.47
CA VAL A 96 4.76 1.45 11.22
C VAL A 96 4.37 2.94 11.31
N THR A 97 3.19 3.31 10.81
CA THR A 97 2.70 4.69 10.94
C THR A 97 2.48 5.05 12.41
N LEU A 98 1.75 4.22 13.15
CA LEU A 98 1.50 4.48 14.58
C LEU A 98 2.80 4.54 15.40
N ALA A 99 3.82 3.76 15.02
CA ALA A 99 5.14 3.87 15.64
C ALA A 99 5.79 5.23 15.37
N ALA A 100 5.67 5.76 14.15
CA ALA A 100 6.13 7.11 13.82
C ALA A 100 5.33 8.18 14.57
N ASP A 101 4.01 8.03 14.67
CA ASP A 101 3.14 8.93 15.43
C ASP A 101 3.55 8.98 16.92
N ILE A 102 3.83 7.81 17.52
CA ILE A 102 4.34 7.71 18.90
C ILE A 102 5.69 8.42 19.03
N VAL A 103 6.61 8.25 18.08
CA VAL A 103 7.90 8.96 18.09
C VAL A 103 7.68 10.49 18.06
N ALA A 104 6.76 10.98 17.21
CA ALA A 104 6.40 12.39 17.16
C ALA A 104 5.83 12.89 18.49
N MET A 105 4.89 12.14 19.09
CA MET A 105 4.30 12.48 20.39
C MET A 105 5.35 12.51 21.52
N ILE A 106 6.29 11.56 21.53
CA ILE A 106 7.39 11.54 22.52
C ILE A 106 8.31 12.73 22.33
N ARG A 107 8.57 13.12 21.07
CA ARG A 107 9.47 14.22 20.72
C ARG A 107 8.88 15.58 21.07
N TYR A 108 7.57 15.75 20.91
CA TYR A 108 6.88 17.03 21.11
C TYR A 108 5.85 16.97 22.25
N PRO A 109 6.25 16.67 23.51
CA PRO A 109 5.31 16.53 24.61
C PRO A 109 4.56 17.83 24.89
N SER A 110 5.17 18.99 24.67
CA SER A 110 4.53 20.30 24.88
C SER A 110 3.35 20.59 23.96
N VAL A 111 3.24 19.87 22.82
CA VAL A 111 2.16 20.07 21.84
C VAL A 111 0.85 19.43 22.31
N TRP A 112 0.92 18.31 23.03
CA TRP A 112 -0.27 17.52 23.37
C TRP A 112 -0.44 17.26 24.88
N MET A 113 0.66 17.22 25.64
CA MET A 113 0.62 16.96 27.07
C MET A 113 0.06 18.18 27.80
N GLY A 114 -0.93 17.95 28.67
CA GLY A 114 -1.64 19.00 29.40
C GLY A 114 -2.95 19.46 28.75
N PHE A 115 -3.24 19.05 27.51
CA PHE A 115 -4.50 19.34 26.83
C PHE A 115 -5.45 18.14 26.87
N PRO A 116 -6.75 18.30 27.18
CA PRO A 116 -7.72 17.21 27.13
C PRO A 116 -7.80 16.53 25.75
N ALA A 117 -7.71 17.33 24.68
CA ALA A 117 -7.67 16.82 23.31
C ALA A 117 -6.43 15.95 23.05
N GLY A 118 -5.29 16.29 23.64
CA GLY A 118 -4.07 15.49 23.52
C GLY A 118 -4.19 14.13 24.20
N GLN A 119 -4.94 14.02 25.31
CA GLN A 119 -5.25 12.73 25.95
C GLN A 119 -6.16 11.86 25.08
N ILE A 120 -7.15 12.49 24.41
CA ILE A 120 -8.00 11.80 23.43
C ILE A 120 -7.15 11.29 22.26
N LEU A 121 -6.26 12.12 21.73
CA LEU A 121 -5.34 11.74 20.65
C LEU A 121 -4.48 10.54 21.05
N ALA A 122 -3.87 10.57 22.24
CA ALA A 122 -3.08 9.46 22.77
C ALA A 122 -3.91 8.17 22.90
N ALA A 123 -5.14 8.28 23.42
CA ALA A 123 -6.06 7.15 23.53
C ALA A 123 -6.43 6.56 22.16
N LEU A 124 -6.65 7.40 21.15
CA LEU A 124 -6.93 6.96 19.78
C LEU A 124 -5.73 6.24 19.15
N VAL A 125 -4.51 6.77 19.31
CA VAL A 125 -3.27 6.13 18.83
C VAL A 125 -3.10 4.75 19.46
N VAL A 126 -3.22 4.65 20.80
CA VAL A 126 -3.10 3.37 21.53
C VAL A 126 -4.22 2.40 21.13
N GLY A 127 -5.46 2.89 21.03
CA GLY A 127 -6.61 2.09 20.60
C GLY A 127 -6.42 1.50 19.20
N MET A 128 -5.93 2.30 18.25
CA MET A 128 -5.63 1.83 16.89
C MET A 128 -4.48 0.83 16.87
N ALA A 129 -3.44 1.02 17.72
CA ALA A 129 -2.33 0.09 17.85
C ALA A 129 -2.79 -1.28 18.38
N LEU A 130 -3.64 -1.28 19.43
CA LEU A 130 -4.21 -2.50 20.00
C LEU A 130 -5.12 -3.22 18.99
N LEU A 131 -5.96 -2.50 18.25
CA LEU A 131 -6.80 -3.07 17.20
C LEU A 131 -5.95 -3.70 16.09
N THR A 132 -4.89 -3.01 15.66
CA THR A 132 -3.95 -3.50 14.65
C THR A 132 -3.26 -4.78 15.12
N ALA A 133 -2.79 -4.81 16.37
CA ALA A 133 -2.17 -5.98 16.97
C ALA A 133 -3.14 -7.17 17.06
N LEU A 134 -4.40 -6.93 17.45
CA LEU A 134 -5.44 -7.96 17.52
C LEU A 134 -5.72 -8.56 16.13
N ILE A 135 -5.94 -7.73 15.11
CA ILE A 135 -6.20 -8.22 13.75
C ILE A 135 -4.98 -8.95 13.19
N GLY A 136 -3.77 -8.39 13.39
CA GLY A 136 -2.51 -9.04 13.01
C GLY A 136 -2.34 -10.41 13.68
N TRP A 137 -2.70 -10.53 14.96
CA TRP A 137 -2.69 -11.79 15.70
C TRP A 137 -3.68 -12.81 15.14
N LEU A 138 -4.91 -12.40 14.80
CA LEU A 138 -5.91 -13.28 14.21
C LEU A 138 -5.46 -13.83 12.85
N ILE A 139 -4.87 -12.99 12.00
CA ILE A 139 -4.26 -13.40 10.72
C ILE A 139 -3.10 -14.38 10.98
N HIS A 140 -2.26 -14.07 11.97
CA HIS A 140 -1.15 -14.93 12.35
C HIS A 140 -1.61 -16.32 12.78
N TYR A 141 -2.61 -16.38 13.65
CA TYR A 141 -3.17 -17.64 14.13
C TYR A 141 -3.78 -18.45 12.98
N ALA A 142 -4.54 -17.81 12.08
CA ALA A 142 -5.14 -18.44 10.91
C ALA A 142 -4.13 -19.05 9.93
N THR A 143 -2.88 -18.54 9.94
CA THR A 143 -1.85 -18.90 8.96
C THR A 143 -0.76 -19.79 9.53
N ARG A 144 -0.86 -20.16 10.81
CA ARG A 144 0.18 -20.89 11.55
C ARG A 144 0.52 -22.23 10.91
N GLU A 145 -0.46 -22.97 10.42
CA GLU A 145 -0.27 -24.30 9.81
C GLU A 145 0.47 -24.25 8.46
N SER A 146 0.43 -23.10 7.77
CA SER A 146 1.04 -22.94 6.44
C SER A 146 2.44 -22.31 6.50
N ARG A 147 3.03 -22.14 7.70
CA ARG A 147 4.31 -21.47 7.86
C ARG A 147 5.48 -22.43 7.66
N LEU A 148 6.29 -22.12 6.67
CA LEU A 148 7.66 -22.60 6.59
C LEU A 148 8.54 -21.85 7.61
N PRO A 149 9.61 -22.48 8.14
CA PRO A 149 10.55 -21.82 9.03
C PRO A 149 11.14 -20.57 8.34
N SER A 150 11.07 -19.43 9.04
CA SER A 150 11.65 -18.17 8.57
C SER A 150 13.16 -18.17 8.81
N ALA A 151 13.93 -17.65 7.85
CA ALA A 151 15.37 -17.52 7.99
C ALA A 151 15.70 -16.43 9.03
N HIS A 152 16.48 -16.78 10.06
CA HIS A 152 16.82 -15.90 11.19
C HIS A 152 17.36 -14.53 10.74
N HIS A 153 18.17 -14.48 9.68
CA HIS A 153 18.78 -13.26 9.14
C HIS A 153 17.76 -12.17 8.71
N ARG A 154 16.52 -12.55 8.36
CA ARG A 154 15.50 -11.58 7.92
C ARG A 154 14.98 -10.72 9.08
N TRP A 155 14.90 -11.29 10.28
CA TRP A 155 14.44 -10.58 11.48
C TRP A 155 15.46 -9.54 11.94
N THR A 156 16.75 -9.87 11.93
CA THR A 156 17.83 -8.93 12.26
C THR A 156 17.77 -7.71 11.34
N ARG A 157 17.53 -7.91 10.04
CA ARG A 157 17.39 -6.82 9.07
C ARG A 157 16.16 -5.93 9.36
N ALA A 158 15.01 -6.53 9.66
CA ALA A 158 13.80 -5.78 9.98
C ALA A 158 13.98 -4.91 11.23
N ILE A 159 14.54 -5.50 12.30
CA ILE A 159 14.86 -4.78 13.54
C ILE A 159 15.86 -3.65 13.26
N GLY A 160 16.94 -3.92 12.54
CA GLY A 160 17.96 -2.93 12.21
C GLY A 160 17.40 -1.73 11.43
N ILE A 161 16.62 -1.99 10.37
CA ILE A 161 15.98 -0.94 9.56
C ILE A 161 15.02 -0.10 10.41
N SER A 162 14.18 -0.74 11.24
CA SER A 162 13.26 0.00 12.11
C SER A 162 13.97 0.82 13.19
N LEU A 163 15.04 0.32 13.81
CA LEU A 163 15.82 1.08 14.78
C LEU A 163 16.46 2.31 14.13
N VAL A 164 17.04 2.15 12.93
CA VAL A 164 17.60 3.27 12.16
C VAL A 164 16.50 4.28 11.80
N GLY A 165 15.33 3.81 11.36
CA GLY A 165 14.20 4.68 11.04
C GLY A 165 13.69 5.47 12.25
N VAL A 166 13.52 4.82 13.40
CA VAL A 166 13.14 5.49 14.66
C VAL A 166 14.19 6.53 15.06
N LEU A 167 15.49 6.20 14.95
CA LEU A 167 16.57 7.13 15.26
C LEU A 167 16.55 8.36 14.34
N ILE A 168 16.37 8.15 13.03
CA ILE A 168 16.28 9.24 12.06
C ILE A 168 15.07 10.13 12.37
N LEU A 169 13.89 9.56 12.64
CA LEU A 169 12.70 10.33 12.99
C LEU A 169 12.89 11.10 14.32
N ALA A 170 13.45 10.46 15.34
CA ALA A 170 13.67 11.08 16.65
C ALA A 170 14.66 12.25 16.61
N LEU A 171 15.65 12.18 15.71
CA LEU A 171 16.71 13.18 15.57
C LEU A 171 16.54 14.09 14.34
N TYR A 172 15.41 14.01 13.63
CA TYR A 172 15.22 14.74 12.37
C TYR A 172 15.26 16.26 12.60
N PRO A 173 16.05 17.08 11.88
CA PRO A 173 16.21 18.49 12.23
C PRO A 173 14.96 19.32 11.90
N GLU A 174 14.51 20.14 12.85
CA GLU A 174 13.31 21.01 12.70
C GLU A 174 13.49 22.16 11.70
N ASN A 175 14.72 22.52 11.38
CA ASN A 175 15.01 23.61 10.46
C ASN A 175 15.06 23.16 8.99
N VAL A 176 15.06 21.85 8.70
CA VAL A 176 15.10 21.35 7.31
C VAL A 176 13.83 21.72 6.53
N PRO A 177 12.61 21.57 7.08
CA PRO A 177 11.38 21.93 6.36
C PRO A 177 11.18 23.45 6.14
N GLN A 178 12.09 24.32 6.58
CA GLN A 178 11.93 25.78 6.41
C GLN A 178 12.08 26.26 4.96
N SER A 179 12.43 25.37 4.03
CA SER A 179 12.61 25.68 2.61
C SER A 179 11.90 24.62 1.76
N VAL A 180 11.36 25.02 0.59
CA VAL A 180 10.67 24.08 -0.32
C VAL A 180 11.51 22.83 -0.64
N PRO A 181 12.81 22.92 -0.98
CA PRO A 181 13.62 21.71 -1.20
C PRO A 181 13.75 20.84 0.06
N GLY A 182 13.78 21.47 1.23
CA GLY A 182 13.84 20.79 2.52
C GLY A 182 12.53 20.09 2.90
N GLU A 183 11.37 20.69 2.64
CA GLU A 183 10.05 20.05 2.76
C GLU A 183 9.99 18.79 1.87
N LEU A 184 10.34 18.94 0.58
CA LEU A 184 10.38 17.81 -0.37
C LEU A 184 11.32 16.69 0.10
N LEU A 185 12.50 17.05 0.60
CA LEU A 185 13.45 16.09 1.17
C LEU A 185 12.83 15.36 2.38
N THR A 186 12.12 16.09 3.24
CA THR A 186 11.48 15.56 4.43
C THR A 186 10.41 14.53 4.07
N VAL A 187 9.57 14.83 3.07
CA VAL A 187 8.57 13.88 2.54
C VAL A 187 9.24 12.62 1.98
N VAL A 188 10.29 12.77 1.17
CA VAL A 188 11.03 11.63 0.58
C VAL A 188 11.68 10.77 1.67
N VAL A 189 12.22 11.37 2.72
CA VAL A 189 12.75 10.65 3.88
C VAL A 189 11.64 9.87 4.58
N GLY A 190 10.51 10.51 4.89
CA GLY A 190 9.36 9.86 5.50
C GLY A 190 8.87 8.66 4.69
N ALA A 191 8.65 8.85 3.38
CA ALA A 191 8.24 7.80 2.45
C ALA A 191 9.23 6.62 2.41
N THR A 192 10.54 6.91 2.34
CA THR A 192 11.59 5.89 2.28
C THR A 192 11.65 5.08 3.57
N LEU A 193 11.62 5.74 4.73
CA LEU A 193 11.64 5.07 6.04
C LEU A 193 10.42 4.18 6.22
N PHE A 194 9.25 4.66 5.82
CA PHE A 194 8.00 3.91 5.85
C PHE A 194 8.09 2.64 4.98
N ILE A 195 8.37 2.81 3.68
CA ILE A 195 8.38 1.70 2.70
C ILE A 195 9.46 0.67 3.07
N ALA A 196 10.66 1.12 3.44
CA ALA A 196 11.74 0.22 3.83
C ALA A 196 11.38 -0.61 5.08
N SER A 197 10.74 0.00 6.07
CA SER A 197 10.30 -0.69 7.30
C SER A 197 9.20 -1.71 7.01
N VAL A 198 8.14 -1.31 6.28
CA VAL A 198 7.04 -2.21 5.91
C VAL A 198 7.57 -3.38 5.07
N TRP A 199 8.45 -3.14 4.12
CA TRP A 199 9.10 -4.19 3.34
C TRP A 199 9.91 -5.14 4.21
N ALA A 200 10.77 -4.61 5.09
CA ALA A 200 11.66 -5.44 5.89
C ALA A 200 10.87 -6.37 6.82
N TRP A 201 9.85 -5.83 7.49
CA TRP A 201 8.93 -6.61 8.33
C TRP A 201 8.07 -7.58 7.51
N GLY A 202 7.55 -7.14 6.37
CA GLY A 202 6.79 -7.99 5.46
C GLY A 202 7.57 -9.23 5.04
N MET A 203 8.87 -9.06 4.73
CA MET A 203 9.76 -10.16 4.37
C MET A 203 10.17 -11.07 5.55
N ALA A 204 10.17 -10.54 6.78
CA ALA A 204 10.52 -11.30 7.99
C ALA A 204 9.33 -12.16 8.48
N ILE A 205 8.11 -11.61 8.43
CA ILE A 205 6.89 -12.23 8.96
C ILE A 205 6.22 -13.13 7.93
N SER A 206 6.26 -12.76 6.65
CA SER A 206 5.57 -13.51 5.61
C SER A 206 6.17 -14.90 5.39
N PRO A 207 5.34 -15.93 5.12
CA PRO A 207 5.82 -17.21 4.61
C PRO A 207 6.69 -17.03 3.36
N SER A 208 7.79 -17.79 3.29
CA SER A 208 8.93 -17.57 2.38
C SER A 208 8.86 -18.30 1.05
N LEU A 209 7.71 -18.87 0.70
CA LEU A 209 7.57 -19.69 -0.50
C LEU A 209 7.81 -18.79 -1.73
N GLU A 210 8.86 -19.12 -2.51
CA GLU A 210 9.07 -18.57 -3.85
C GLU A 210 8.00 -19.18 -4.74
N THR A 211 6.88 -18.48 -4.81
CA THR A 211 5.72 -18.97 -5.53
C THR A 211 5.72 -18.37 -6.92
N HIS A 212 5.99 -19.20 -7.91
CA HIS A 212 5.57 -18.92 -9.27
C HIS A 212 4.05 -19.09 -9.29
N GLY A 213 3.35 -17.97 -9.48
CA GLY A 213 1.91 -17.90 -9.30
C GLY A 213 1.31 -16.86 -10.22
N GLU A 214 -0.02 -16.89 -10.26
CA GLU A 214 -0.82 -15.85 -10.89
C GLU A 214 -0.55 -14.50 -10.22
N ASP A 215 -0.57 -13.44 -11.04
CA ASP A 215 -0.31 -12.07 -10.58
C ASP A 215 -1.62 -11.27 -10.41
N PHE A 216 -1.51 -10.00 -10.01
CA PHE A 216 -2.68 -9.14 -9.84
C PHE A 216 -3.50 -8.95 -11.13
N ILE A 217 -2.86 -9.01 -12.31
CA ILE A 217 -3.59 -8.93 -13.59
C ILE A 217 -4.47 -10.17 -13.77
N ASP A 218 -3.95 -11.36 -13.42
CA ASP A 218 -4.74 -12.60 -13.47
C ASP A 218 -5.94 -12.55 -12.50
N ASP A 219 -5.76 -11.91 -11.33
CA ASP A 219 -6.84 -11.64 -10.37
C ASP A 219 -7.93 -10.74 -10.99
N LEU A 220 -7.54 -9.61 -11.58
CA LEU A 220 -8.46 -8.69 -12.25
C LEU A 220 -9.20 -9.33 -13.43
N VAL A 221 -8.49 -10.10 -14.26
CA VAL A 221 -9.10 -10.80 -15.40
C VAL A 221 -10.12 -11.84 -14.93
N SER A 222 -9.83 -12.53 -13.83
CA SER A 222 -10.73 -13.51 -13.23
C SER A 222 -11.98 -12.84 -12.65
N MET A 223 -11.83 -11.73 -11.94
CA MET A 223 -12.96 -10.93 -11.45
C MET A 223 -13.81 -10.38 -12.59
N TYR A 224 -13.18 -9.84 -13.62
CA TYR A 224 -13.85 -9.32 -14.81
C TYR A 224 -14.70 -10.39 -15.50
N ARG A 225 -14.12 -11.58 -15.75
CA ARG A 225 -14.83 -12.71 -16.38
C ARG A 225 -16.03 -13.15 -15.54
N TRP A 226 -15.86 -13.20 -14.23
CA TRP A 226 -16.95 -13.55 -13.32
C TRP A 226 -18.05 -12.49 -13.32
N LEU A 227 -17.70 -11.21 -13.22
CA LEU A 227 -18.66 -10.12 -13.29
C LEU A 227 -19.42 -10.16 -14.61
N LYS A 228 -18.75 -10.37 -15.74
CA LYS A 228 -19.39 -10.53 -17.05
C LYS A 228 -20.35 -11.72 -17.09
N ALA A 229 -19.99 -12.85 -16.47
CA ALA A 229 -20.85 -14.02 -16.43
C ALA A 229 -22.09 -13.84 -15.53
N HIS A 230 -22.02 -12.99 -14.48
CA HIS A 230 -23.10 -12.81 -13.50
C HIS A 230 -23.94 -11.55 -13.72
N THR A 231 -23.49 -10.61 -14.55
CA THR A 231 -24.22 -9.38 -14.88
C THR A 231 -25.37 -9.59 -15.87
N GLY A 232 -25.46 -10.77 -16.48
CA GLY A 232 -26.55 -11.13 -17.40
C GLY A 232 -26.68 -10.11 -18.54
N HIS A 233 -27.86 -9.48 -18.65
CA HIS A 233 -28.17 -8.47 -19.66
C HIS A 233 -27.30 -7.19 -19.54
N PHE A 234 -26.76 -6.88 -18.35
CA PHE A 234 -25.89 -5.71 -18.17
C PHE A 234 -24.49 -5.89 -18.76
N SER A 235 -24.12 -7.11 -19.18
CA SER A 235 -22.86 -7.37 -19.88
C SER A 235 -22.70 -6.54 -21.17
N VAL A 236 -23.80 -6.06 -21.77
CA VAL A 236 -23.78 -5.12 -22.90
C VAL A 236 -23.02 -3.84 -22.56
N LEU A 237 -23.08 -3.35 -21.31
CA LEU A 237 -22.33 -2.17 -20.87
C LEU A 237 -20.80 -2.38 -20.85
N LEU A 238 -20.34 -3.64 -20.77
CA LEU A 238 -18.92 -3.98 -20.82
C LEU A 238 -18.39 -4.11 -22.26
N THR A 239 -19.28 -4.26 -23.24
CA THR A 239 -18.89 -4.46 -24.65
C THR A 239 -18.16 -3.25 -25.25
N PRO A 240 -18.58 -1.99 -25.01
CA PRO A 240 -17.80 -0.82 -25.43
C PRO A 240 -16.40 -0.80 -24.86
N PHE A 241 -16.22 -1.22 -23.60
CA PHE A 241 -14.92 -1.29 -22.94
C PHE A 241 -14.02 -2.34 -23.59
N GLU A 242 -14.53 -3.55 -23.86
CA GLU A 242 -13.78 -4.60 -24.60
C GLU A 242 -13.40 -4.15 -26.01
N LYS A 243 -14.34 -3.52 -26.73
CA LYS A 243 -14.09 -2.99 -28.08
C LYS A 243 -13.02 -1.88 -28.05
N THR A 244 -13.05 -1.03 -27.04
CA THR A 244 -12.07 0.03 -26.85
C THR A 244 -10.69 -0.57 -26.56
N LEU A 245 -10.56 -1.47 -25.57
CA LEU A 245 -9.31 -2.15 -25.27
C LEU A 245 -8.77 -3.01 -26.43
N GLY A 246 -9.65 -3.60 -27.23
CA GLY A 246 -9.30 -4.41 -28.39
C GLY A 246 -8.95 -3.62 -29.66
N SER A 247 -9.18 -2.31 -29.66
CA SER A 247 -8.93 -1.44 -30.81
C SER A 247 -7.47 -1.49 -31.24
N SER A 248 -7.22 -1.57 -32.55
CA SER A 248 -5.86 -1.50 -33.12
C SER A 248 -5.16 -0.19 -32.75
N PHE A 249 -5.92 0.88 -32.54
CA PHE A 249 -5.39 2.19 -32.12
C PHE A 249 -4.86 2.17 -30.68
N LEU A 250 -5.52 1.47 -29.76
CA LEU A 250 -5.11 1.42 -28.35
C LEU A 250 -4.15 0.27 -28.04
N ARG A 251 -4.06 -0.74 -28.91
CA ARG A 251 -3.17 -1.89 -28.72
C ARG A 251 -1.70 -1.50 -28.46
N PRO A 252 -1.08 -0.52 -29.15
CA PRO A 252 0.28 -0.06 -28.83
C PRO A 252 0.39 0.50 -27.41
N LEU A 253 -0.57 1.33 -26.99
CA LEU A 253 -0.60 1.93 -25.66
C LEU A 253 -0.80 0.87 -24.57
N VAL A 254 -1.76 -0.04 -24.75
CA VAL A 254 -2.02 -1.15 -23.83
C VAL A 254 -0.79 -2.07 -23.73
N ASN A 255 -0.12 -2.35 -24.84
CA ASN A 255 1.12 -3.13 -24.83
C ASN A 255 2.26 -2.40 -24.13
N TRP A 256 2.37 -1.08 -24.31
CA TRP A 256 3.37 -0.24 -23.66
C TRP A 256 3.15 -0.12 -22.15
N LEU A 257 1.88 -0.08 -21.72
CA LEU A 257 1.47 -0.05 -20.31
C LEU A 257 1.48 -1.43 -19.66
N ASN A 258 1.59 -2.52 -20.42
CA ASN A 258 1.53 -3.88 -19.89
C ASN A 258 2.75 -4.14 -18.97
N PRO A 259 2.55 -4.26 -17.65
CA PRO A 259 3.66 -4.39 -16.70
C PRO A 259 4.40 -5.72 -16.81
N ARG A 260 3.83 -6.73 -17.50
CA ARG A 260 4.56 -7.98 -17.82
C ARG A 260 5.64 -7.78 -18.87
N ARG A 261 5.45 -6.79 -19.77
CA ARG A 261 6.41 -6.41 -20.82
C ARG A 261 7.29 -5.24 -20.40
N HIS A 262 6.69 -4.21 -19.80
CA HIS A 262 7.36 -2.99 -19.39
C HIS A 262 7.01 -2.69 -17.93
N THR A 263 7.79 -3.26 -17.02
CA THR A 263 7.54 -3.25 -15.56
C THR A 263 7.34 -1.86 -14.97
N TRP A 264 7.96 -0.82 -15.54
CA TRP A 264 7.97 0.53 -14.96
C TRP A 264 7.00 1.51 -15.61
N ASN A 265 6.64 1.34 -16.88
CA ASN A 265 5.91 2.37 -17.63
C ASN A 265 4.52 2.65 -17.04
N GLY A 266 3.76 1.59 -16.76
CA GLY A 266 2.43 1.71 -16.16
C GLY A 266 2.49 2.30 -14.74
N ILE A 267 3.54 1.98 -13.99
CA ILE A 267 3.72 2.43 -12.60
C ILE A 267 4.06 3.92 -12.54
N LEU A 268 4.95 4.39 -13.42
CA LEU A 268 5.28 5.81 -13.53
C LEU A 268 4.06 6.64 -13.93
N LEU A 269 3.31 6.18 -14.93
CA LEU A 269 2.10 6.88 -15.37
C LEU A 269 1.04 6.90 -14.26
N PHE A 270 0.87 5.80 -13.53
CA PHE A 270 -0.07 5.69 -12.42
C PHE A 270 0.30 6.63 -11.28
N GLY A 271 1.59 6.73 -10.91
CA GLY A 271 2.07 7.65 -9.88
C GLY A 271 1.84 9.13 -10.26
N ILE A 272 2.16 9.51 -11.49
CA ILE A 272 1.88 10.86 -12.01
C ILE A 272 0.38 11.16 -11.96
N PHE A 273 -0.44 10.21 -12.42
CA PHE A 273 -1.89 10.35 -12.44
C PHE A 273 -2.47 10.55 -11.03
N ILE A 274 -2.05 9.75 -10.04
CA ILE A 274 -2.47 9.91 -8.64
C ILE A 274 -2.08 11.29 -8.11
N GLY A 275 -0.83 11.72 -8.31
CA GLY A 275 -0.40 13.03 -7.79
C GLY A 275 -1.16 14.19 -8.42
N VAL A 276 -1.48 14.14 -9.71
CA VAL A 276 -2.33 15.16 -10.36
C VAL A 276 -3.75 15.15 -9.79
N LEU A 277 -4.33 13.97 -9.53
CA LEU A 277 -5.65 13.87 -8.91
C LEU A 277 -5.68 14.45 -7.49
N LEU A 278 -4.65 14.19 -6.69
CA LEU A 278 -4.53 14.72 -5.33
C LEU A 278 -4.36 16.24 -5.33
N ALA A 279 -3.53 16.78 -6.22
CA ALA A 279 -3.41 18.23 -6.39
C ALA A 279 -4.73 18.88 -6.83
N LEU A 280 -5.52 18.20 -7.68
CA LEU A 280 -6.84 18.67 -8.07
C LEU A 280 -7.82 18.65 -6.89
N ALA A 281 -7.80 17.59 -6.08
CA ALA A 281 -8.64 17.50 -4.88
C ALA A 281 -8.31 18.63 -3.88
N GLU A 282 -7.01 18.90 -3.67
CA GLU A 282 -6.54 20.00 -2.81
C GLU A 282 -7.02 21.36 -3.34
N ALA A 283 -6.82 21.62 -4.64
CA ALA A 283 -7.23 22.88 -5.26
C ALA A 283 -8.75 23.12 -5.21
N ILE A 284 -9.56 22.05 -5.25
CA ILE A 284 -11.01 22.15 -5.07
C ILE A 284 -11.35 22.44 -3.60
N GLY A 285 -10.64 21.82 -2.65
CA GLY A 285 -10.82 22.03 -1.21
C GLY A 285 -10.54 23.45 -0.75
N GLU A 286 -9.54 24.12 -1.35
CA GLU A 286 -9.16 25.50 -1.02
C GLU A 286 -10.06 26.59 -1.63
N GLY A 287 -11.12 26.23 -2.36
CA GLY A 287 -12.08 27.18 -2.92
C GLY A 287 -11.97 27.43 -4.44
N GLY A 288 -11.29 26.53 -5.16
CA GLY A 288 -11.35 26.44 -6.63
C GLY A 288 -10.23 27.15 -7.39
N LEU A 289 -10.14 26.86 -8.70
CA LEU A 289 -9.07 27.32 -9.60
C LEU A 289 -9.40 28.68 -10.24
N GLY A 290 -9.07 29.78 -9.56
CA GLY A 290 -9.17 31.13 -10.14
C GLY A 290 -8.20 31.34 -11.32
N PRO A 291 -8.49 32.26 -12.28
CA PRO A 291 -7.62 32.52 -13.44
C PRO A 291 -6.18 32.91 -13.08
N HIS A 292 -5.99 33.59 -11.94
CA HIS A 292 -4.67 33.98 -11.43
C HIS A 292 -3.93 32.87 -10.66
N GLN A 293 -4.57 31.71 -10.45
CA GLN A 293 -4.01 30.58 -9.69
C GLN A 293 -3.49 29.46 -10.59
N ILE A 294 -3.62 29.54 -11.91
CA ILE A 294 -3.16 28.49 -12.84
C ILE A 294 -1.67 28.19 -12.65
N GLY A 295 -0.83 29.23 -12.48
CA GLY A 295 0.59 29.06 -12.22
C GLY A 295 0.89 28.35 -10.89
N ARG A 296 0.15 28.68 -9.83
CA ARG A 296 0.28 28.01 -8.52
C ARG A 296 -0.17 26.56 -8.59
N PHE A 297 -1.28 26.30 -9.27
CA PHE A 297 -1.79 24.95 -9.49
C PHE A 297 -0.80 24.08 -10.28
N ALA A 298 -0.17 24.62 -11.32
CA ALA A 298 0.82 23.87 -12.08
C ALA A 298 2.02 23.46 -11.21
N VAL A 299 2.49 24.35 -10.33
CA VAL A 299 3.56 24.05 -9.37
C VAL A 299 3.09 22.99 -8.36
N LEU A 300 1.89 23.16 -7.78
CA LEU A 300 1.30 22.21 -6.84
C LEU A 300 1.16 20.81 -7.47
N ALA A 301 0.55 20.73 -8.65
CA ALA A 301 0.37 19.49 -9.38
C ALA A 301 1.70 18.81 -9.71
N THR A 302 2.73 19.59 -10.06
CA THR A 302 4.08 19.05 -10.31
C THR A 302 4.69 18.47 -9.03
N VAL A 303 4.60 19.19 -7.91
CA VAL A 303 5.10 18.73 -6.61
C VAL A 303 4.40 17.44 -6.19
N PHE A 304 3.07 17.41 -6.20
CA PHE A 304 2.30 16.21 -5.87
C PHE A 304 2.61 15.05 -6.82
N ALA A 305 2.69 15.29 -8.14
CA ALA A 305 3.04 14.25 -9.11
C ALA A 305 4.42 13.63 -8.85
N VAL A 306 5.41 14.46 -8.48
CA VAL A 306 6.76 13.98 -8.15
C VAL A 306 6.77 13.22 -6.83
N LEU A 307 6.15 13.76 -5.78
CA LEU A 307 6.11 13.13 -4.46
C LEU A 307 5.36 11.79 -4.49
N GLU A 308 4.14 11.78 -4.99
CA GLU A 308 3.31 10.58 -5.11
C GLU A 308 3.90 9.59 -6.11
N GLY A 309 4.44 10.09 -7.22
CA GLY A 309 5.19 9.29 -8.17
C GLY A 309 6.38 8.57 -7.53
N SER A 310 7.14 9.26 -6.69
CA SER A 310 8.27 8.68 -5.97
C SER A 310 7.83 7.61 -4.97
N GLY A 311 6.75 7.85 -4.21
CA GLY A 311 6.19 6.88 -3.28
C GLY A 311 5.68 5.63 -3.99
N VAL A 312 4.96 5.78 -5.11
CA VAL A 312 4.49 4.66 -5.94
C VAL A 312 5.66 3.87 -6.52
N VAL A 313 6.70 4.53 -7.03
CA VAL A 313 7.90 3.87 -7.57
C VAL A 313 8.65 3.10 -6.48
N LEU A 314 8.86 3.70 -5.32
CA LEU A 314 9.48 3.04 -4.17
C LEU A 314 8.64 1.85 -3.70
N GLY A 315 7.33 2.04 -3.53
CA GLY A 315 6.41 0.99 -3.12
C GLY A 315 6.45 -0.18 -4.10
N TYR A 316 6.43 0.11 -5.39
CA TYR A 316 6.59 -0.91 -6.43
C TYR A 316 7.93 -1.63 -6.34
N ALA A 317 9.05 -0.89 -6.27
CA ALA A 317 10.39 -1.46 -6.23
C ALA A 317 10.58 -2.47 -5.08
N PHE A 318 10.01 -2.15 -3.91
CA PHE A 318 10.16 -2.99 -2.72
C PHE A 318 9.06 -4.06 -2.60
N LEU A 319 7.81 -3.75 -2.95
CA LEU A 319 6.64 -4.56 -2.60
C LEU A 319 6.01 -5.31 -3.78
N ALA A 320 6.35 -5.02 -5.04
CA ALA A 320 5.74 -5.69 -6.19
C ALA A 320 5.95 -7.22 -6.17
N LYS A 321 7.17 -7.68 -5.91
CA LYS A 321 7.49 -9.12 -5.81
C LYS A 321 6.85 -9.77 -4.57
N PRO A 322 6.99 -9.24 -3.34
CA PRO A 322 6.30 -9.77 -2.16
C PRO A 322 4.79 -9.91 -2.37
N LEU A 323 4.16 -8.86 -2.89
CA LEU A 323 2.72 -8.83 -3.13
C LEU A 323 2.29 -9.63 -4.36
N GLY A 324 3.19 -10.12 -5.21
CA GLY A 324 2.83 -10.79 -6.45
C GLY A 324 2.01 -9.89 -7.38
N LEU A 325 2.40 -8.62 -7.51
CA LEU A 325 1.69 -7.67 -8.37
C LEU A 325 1.85 -8.04 -9.84
N PHE A 326 3.09 -8.37 -10.25
CA PHE A 326 3.39 -8.72 -11.64
C PHE A 326 4.41 -9.85 -11.71
N ARG A 327 4.19 -10.79 -12.63
CA ARG A 327 5.20 -11.76 -13.04
C ARG A 327 5.95 -11.26 -14.26
N HIS A 328 7.21 -11.65 -14.39
CA HIS A 328 7.97 -11.39 -15.61
C HIS A 328 7.86 -12.58 -16.56
N ASP A 329 7.53 -12.33 -17.83
CA ASP A 329 7.35 -13.38 -18.85
C ASP A 329 8.64 -14.21 -19.08
N SER A 330 9.81 -13.66 -18.74
CA SER A 330 11.08 -14.39 -18.78
C SER A 330 11.15 -15.56 -17.79
N ASP A 331 10.52 -15.41 -16.62
CA ASP A 331 10.59 -16.39 -15.53
C ASP A 331 9.79 -17.65 -15.87
N ASP A 332 8.71 -17.47 -16.66
CA ASP A 332 7.88 -18.57 -17.19
C ASP A 332 8.65 -19.46 -18.18
N LYS A 333 9.57 -18.89 -18.98
CA LYS A 333 10.37 -19.67 -19.94
C LYS A 333 11.37 -20.57 -19.24
N ILE A 334 12.03 -20.05 -18.20
CA ILE A 334 13.01 -20.82 -17.42
C ILE A 334 12.31 -21.97 -16.70
N SER A 335 11.17 -21.70 -16.07
CA SER A 335 10.39 -22.69 -15.33
C SER A 335 9.91 -23.85 -16.20
N ARG A 336 9.43 -23.57 -17.43
CA ARG A 336 9.03 -24.63 -18.37
C ARG A 336 10.21 -25.51 -18.77
N ASN A 337 11.36 -24.92 -19.10
CA ASN A 337 12.52 -25.69 -19.51
C ASN A 337 13.06 -26.60 -18.38
N VAL A 338 12.97 -26.16 -17.12
CA VAL A 338 13.39 -26.99 -15.97
C VAL A 338 12.42 -28.14 -15.72
N LEU A 339 11.11 -27.91 -15.88
CA LEU A 339 10.10 -28.96 -15.75
C LEU A 339 10.25 -30.04 -16.84
N PHE A 340 10.41 -29.64 -18.11
CA PHE A 340 10.60 -30.61 -19.20
C PHE A 340 11.89 -31.42 -19.08
N ARG A 341 12.97 -30.85 -18.51
CA ARG A 341 14.22 -31.58 -18.32
C ARG A 341 14.15 -32.66 -17.24
N ARG A 342 13.18 -32.58 -16.32
CA ARG A 342 13.00 -33.58 -15.25
C ARG A 342 12.24 -34.83 -15.70
N ASP A 343 11.50 -34.75 -16.79
CA ASP A 343 10.74 -35.87 -17.33
C ASP A 343 11.56 -36.72 -18.34
N GLU A 344 12.75 -36.24 -18.73
CA GLU A 344 13.67 -36.94 -19.65
C GLU A 344 14.81 -37.69 -18.93
N GLN A 345 14.81 -37.74 -17.59
CA GLN A 345 15.74 -38.50 -16.75
C GLN A 345 14.98 -39.54 -15.93
#